data_AF-A0A7W1GQ51-F1
#
_entry.id   AF-A0A7W1GQ51-F1
#
_cell.length_a   1.000
_cell.length_b   1.000
_cell.length_c   1.000
_cell.angle_alpha   90.00
_cell.angle_beta   90.00
_cell.angle_gamma   90.00
#
_symmetry.space_group_name_H-M   'P 1'
#
loop_
_entity.id
_entity.type
_entity.pdbx_description
1 polymer ?
#
loop_
_entity_poly.entity_id
_entity_poly.type
_entity_poly.pdbx_seq_one_letter_code
_entity_poly.pdbx_strand_id
1 'polypeptide(L)'
;MTADLAAADIGTLDPALLEAAALGATRMLPASAYTSDDVLAWERRHLFAGAWTCVGREDDLRRGDDGAVTQRAVVAGDVAVLLTWDGDTLRALANTCRHRGHELIAAGDASYKRSVICPYHAWTYDLSGALRAAPDFRNVDGFAPTEHSLSELPVERWHGWVFVHALHGTVPFAEYVGALEDVVAPYAPEQLVLGDRHSYEVAANWKVISENYHECYHCPLIHPEL
;
A
#
# COMPACT_ATOMS: atom_id res chain seq x y z
N MET A 1 10.72 -8.81 -39.19
CA MET A 1 11.20 -10.17 -38.86
C MET A 1 10.74 -10.44 -37.44
N THR A 2 9.52 -10.91 -37.29
CA THR A 2 8.88 -11.18 -35.99
C THR A 2 9.52 -12.43 -35.42
N ALA A 3 10.40 -12.25 -34.43
CA ALA A 3 10.87 -13.37 -33.64
C ALA A 3 9.67 -13.88 -32.84
N ASP A 4 9.24 -15.08 -33.20
CA ASP A 4 8.26 -15.88 -32.48
C ASP A 4 8.85 -16.16 -31.09
N LEU A 5 8.46 -15.36 -30.09
CA LEU A 5 8.70 -15.66 -28.69
C LEU A 5 7.74 -16.81 -28.35
N ALA A 6 8.13 -18.02 -28.76
CA ALA A 6 7.51 -19.25 -28.30
C ALA A 6 7.33 -19.12 -26.78
N ALA A 7 6.10 -19.35 -26.33
CA ALA A 7 5.72 -19.33 -24.92
C ALA A 7 6.82 -20.05 -24.11
N ALA A 8 7.63 -19.27 -23.39
CA ALA A 8 8.58 -19.84 -22.46
C ALA A 8 7.76 -20.68 -21.51
N ASP A 9 8.08 -21.98 -21.43
CA ASP A 9 7.41 -22.94 -20.57
C ASP A 9 7.24 -22.33 -19.17
N ILE A 10 6.00 -21.94 -18.86
CA ILE A 10 5.62 -21.17 -17.67
C ILE A 10 5.49 -22.14 -16.49
N GLY A 11 6.43 -23.08 -16.40
CA GLY A 11 6.41 -24.17 -15.44
C GLY A 11 6.14 -23.66 -14.03
N THR A 12 5.44 -24.48 -13.25
CA THR A 12 5.28 -24.30 -11.80
C THR A 12 6.63 -23.92 -11.19
N LEU A 13 6.65 -22.79 -10.48
CA LEU A 13 7.84 -22.24 -9.85
C LEU A 13 8.44 -23.29 -8.91
N ASP A 14 9.54 -23.92 -9.32
CA ASP A 14 10.21 -24.96 -8.53
C ASP A 14 10.78 -24.33 -7.25
N PRO A 15 10.30 -24.69 -6.05
CA PRO A 15 10.78 -24.10 -4.80
C PRO A 15 12.29 -24.28 -4.58
N ALA A 16 12.90 -25.32 -5.17
CA ALA A 16 14.35 -25.53 -5.09
C ALA A 16 15.15 -24.38 -5.75
N LEU A 17 14.56 -23.67 -6.70
CA LEU A 17 15.18 -22.50 -7.35
C LEU A 17 15.17 -21.24 -6.46
N LEU A 18 14.45 -21.28 -5.32
CA LEU A 18 14.37 -20.20 -4.34
C LEU A 18 15.26 -20.43 -3.12
N GLU A 19 15.97 -21.56 -3.04
CA GLU A 19 16.84 -21.88 -1.91
C GLU A 19 18.08 -20.96 -1.87
N ALA A 20 18.45 -20.53 -0.66
CA ALA A 20 19.63 -19.70 -0.45
C ALA A 20 20.91 -20.43 -0.88
N ALA A 21 21.67 -19.83 -1.80
CA ALA A 21 22.91 -20.38 -2.30
C ALA A 21 24.12 -19.53 -1.87
N ALA A 22 25.29 -20.17 -1.77
CA ALA A 22 26.55 -19.46 -1.53
C ALA A 22 26.86 -18.48 -2.67
N LEU A 23 27.56 -17.40 -2.36
CA LEU A 23 28.02 -16.43 -3.35
C LEU A 23 28.85 -17.13 -4.44
N GLY A 24 28.43 -17.01 -5.70
CA GLY A 24 29.00 -17.74 -6.85
C GLY A 24 28.18 -18.95 -7.34
N ALA A 25 27.18 -19.38 -6.57
CA ALA A 25 26.18 -20.38 -6.98
C ALA A 25 24.76 -19.79 -7.09
N THR A 26 24.59 -18.50 -6.74
CA THR A 26 23.34 -17.75 -6.87
C THR A 26 22.97 -17.54 -8.33
N ARG A 27 21.68 -17.60 -8.63
CA ARG A 27 21.11 -17.33 -9.95
C ARG A 27 19.96 -16.32 -9.81
N MET A 28 19.60 -15.69 -10.91
CA MET A 28 18.35 -14.92 -11.00
C MET A 28 17.15 -15.80 -10.71
N LEU A 29 16.05 -15.18 -10.30
CA LEU A 29 14.77 -15.89 -10.19
C LEU A 29 14.35 -16.46 -11.55
N PRO A 30 13.55 -17.54 -11.58
CA PRO A 30 13.00 -18.05 -12.85
C PRO A 30 12.17 -16.97 -13.55
N ALA A 31 12.10 -17.02 -14.88
CA ALA A 31 11.39 -16.02 -15.69
C ALA A 31 9.92 -15.81 -15.24
N SER A 32 9.24 -16.89 -14.86
CA SER A 32 7.86 -16.87 -14.36
C SER A 32 7.68 -15.99 -13.11
N ALA A 33 8.71 -15.81 -12.29
CA ALA A 33 8.66 -14.89 -11.16
C ALA A 33 8.42 -13.44 -11.61
N TYR A 34 8.87 -13.08 -12.81
CA TYR A 34 8.73 -11.72 -13.35
C TYR A 34 7.52 -11.55 -14.25
N THR A 35 7.04 -12.62 -14.91
CA THR A 35 6.03 -12.53 -15.97
C THR A 35 4.70 -13.20 -15.64
N SER A 36 4.59 -14.00 -14.58
CA SER A 36 3.34 -14.69 -14.22
C SER A 36 2.39 -13.77 -13.46
N ASP A 37 1.14 -13.70 -13.94
CA ASP A 37 0.05 -12.98 -13.27
C ASP A 37 -0.30 -13.61 -11.91
N ASP A 38 -0.21 -14.95 -11.78
CA ASP A 38 -0.49 -15.66 -10.53
C ASP A 38 0.56 -15.32 -9.46
N VAL A 39 1.83 -15.23 -9.86
CA VAL A 39 2.91 -14.79 -8.95
C VAL A 39 2.68 -13.35 -8.53
N LEU A 40 2.36 -12.46 -9.47
CA LEU A 40 2.08 -11.06 -9.15
C LEU A 40 0.87 -10.90 -8.22
N ALA A 41 -0.21 -11.67 -8.43
CA ALA A 41 -1.37 -11.68 -7.54
C ALA A 41 -0.99 -12.17 -6.13
N TRP A 42 -0.19 -13.22 -6.05
CA TRP A 42 0.32 -13.72 -4.78
C TRP A 42 1.18 -12.67 -4.05
N GLU A 43 2.09 -11.98 -4.76
CA GLU A 43 2.94 -10.92 -4.22
C GLU A 43 2.12 -9.72 -3.74
N ARG A 44 1.14 -9.25 -4.52
CA ARG A 44 0.20 -8.20 -4.11
C ARG A 44 -0.47 -8.54 -2.78
N ARG A 45 -0.94 -9.77 -2.65
CA ARG A 45 -1.64 -10.22 -1.45
C ARG A 45 -0.71 -10.42 -0.24
N HIS A 46 0.42 -11.10 -0.41
CA HIS A 46 1.23 -11.59 0.71
C HIS A 46 2.41 -10.69 1.04
N LEU A 47 2.93 -9.95 0.06
CA LEU A 47 4.03 -9.01 0.27
C LEU A 47 3.49 -7.60 0.50
N PHE A 48 2.71 -7.06 -0.42
CA PHE A 48 2.31 -5.65 -0.35
C PHE A 48 1.10 -5.40 0.56
N ALA A 49 0.08 -6.26 0.52
CA ALA A 49 -1.03 -6.16 1.47
C ALA A 49 -0.69 -6.81 2.83
N GLY A 50 0.04 -7.93 2.79
CA GLY A 50 0.37 -8.78 3.94
C GLY A 50 1.65 -8.41 4.71
N ALA A 51 2.27 -7.29 4.39
CA ALA A 51 3.34 -6.69 5.18
C ALA A 51 3.10 -5.18 5.33
N TRP A 52 3.97 -4.50 6.09
CA TRP A 52 3.97 -3.05 6.16
C TRP A 52 4.37 -2.45 4.81
N THR A 53 3.48 -1.67 4.21
CA THR A 53 3.71 -0.99 2.93
C THR A 53 3.68 0.52 3.13
N CYS A 54 4.75 1.19 2.69
CA CYS A 54 4.78 2.64 2.63
C CYS A 54 3.79 3.13 1.58
N VAL A 55 2.83 3.95 1.98
CA VAL A 55 1.81 4.53 1.08
C VAL A 55 2.12 5.97 0.68
N GLY A 56 3.20 6.55 1.22
CA GLY A 56 3.71 7.85 0.83
C GLY A 56 4.12 8.74 2.01
N ARG A 57 4.51 9.98 1.69
CA ARG A 57 4.75 11.04 2.67
C ARG A 57 3.42 11.53 3.23
N GLU A 58 3.34 11.74 4.54
CA GLU A 58 2.11 12.20 5.17
C GLU A 58 1.64 13.54 4.60
N ASP A 59 2.56 14.49 4.40
CA ASP A 59 2.24 15.81 3.84
C ASP A 59 1.59 15.72 2.45
N ASP A 60 1.99 14.75 1.63
CA ASP A 60 1.40 14.55 0.31
C ASP A 60 0.05 13.84 0.39
N LEU A 61 -0.06 12.83 1.26
CA LEU A 61 -1.31 12.11 1.47
C LEU A 61 -2.40 13.02 2.02
N ARG A 62 -2.02 13.97 2.88
CA ARG A 62 -2.89 14.96 3.50
C ARG A 62 -3.14 16.19 2.60
N ARG A 63 -2.41 16.36 1.50
CA ARG A 63 -2.55 17.51 0.60
C ARG A 63 -3.79 17.40 -0.30
N GLY A 64 -4.57 18.46 -0.38
CA GLY A 64 -5.53 18.66 -1.46
C GLY A 64 -5.46 20.10 -1.97
N ASP A 65 -6.21 20.38 -3.03
CA ASP A 65 -6.22 21.67 -3.72
C ASP A 65 -6.64 22.83 -2.81
N ASP A 66 -7.66 22.62 -1.98
CA ASP A 66 -8.20 23.61 -1.04
C ASP A 66 -7.62 23.49 0.38
N GLY A 67 -6.49 22.79 0.55
CA GLY A 67 -5.83 22.58 1.84
C GLY A 67 -5.82 21.11 2.30
N ALA A 68 -5.73 20.89 3.61
CA ALA A 68 -5.59 19.55 4.17
C ALA A 68 -6.88 18.72 4.01
N VAL A 69 -6.76 17.54 3.41
CA VAL A 69 -7.85 16.56 3.32
C VAL A 69 -8.00 15.81 4.65
N THR A 70 -9.19 15.29 4.88
CA THR A 70 -9.51 14.46 6.06
C THR A 70 -9.57 12.98 5.72
N GLN A 71 -9.58 12.63 4.43
CA GLN A 71 -9.76 11.28 3.91
C GLN A 71 -8.92 11.11 2.64
N ARG A 72 -8.22 9.99 2.49
CA ARG A 72 -7.46 9.62 1.27
C ARG A 72 -7.61 8.13 1.00
N ALA A 73 -8.06 7.77 -0.19
CA ALA A 73 -8.07 6.38 -0.62
C ALA A 73 -6.71 6.02 -1.25
N VAL A 74 -6.10 4.94 -0.74
CA VAL A 74 -4.85 4.37 -1.23
C VAL A 74 -5.04 2.87 -1.45
N VAL A 75 -4.07 2.25 -2.12
CA VAL A 75 -4.04 0.79 -2.34
C VAL A 75 -2.74 0.25 -1.76
N ALA A 76 -2.84 -0.78 -0.94
CA ALA A 76 -1.70 -1.56 -0.45
C ALA A 76 -1.82 -2.98 -1.03
N GLY A 77 -0.96 -3.28 -2.01
CA GLY A 77 -1.05 -4.51 -2.78
C GLY A 77 -2.31 -4.58 -3.64
N ASP A 78 -3.26 -5.40 -3.21
CA ASP A 78 -4.58 -5.58 -3.83
C ASP A 78 -5.74 -5.10 -2.92
N VAL A 79 -5.44 -4.48 -1.79
CA VAL A 79 -6.44 -4.04 -0.80
C VAL A 79 -6.62 -2.54 -0.82
N ALA A 80 -7.86 -2.09 -0.96
CA ALA A 80 -8.25 -0.69 -0.85
C ALA A 80 -8.29 -0.23 0.62
N VAL A 81 -7.52 0.80 0.93
CA VAL A 81 -7.36 1.36 2.28
C VAL A 81 -7.80 2.82 2.27
N LEU A 82 -8.58 3.20 3.26
CA LEU A 82 -9.00 4.56 3.50
C LEU A 82 -8.23 5.12 4.68
N LEU A 83 -7.33 6.07 4.41
CA LEU A 83 -6.68 6.86 5.45
C LEU A 83 -7.65 7.96 5.91
N THR A 84 -7.77 8.17 7.21
CA THR A 84 -8.57 9.25 7.79
C THR A 84 -7.75 10.06 8.80
N TRP A 85 -8.01 11.36 8.86
CA TRP A 85 -7.40 12.28 9.82
C TRP A 85 -8.45 13.03 10.62
N ASP A 86 -8.50 12.79 11.93
CA ASP A 86 -9.26 13.60 12.89
C ASP A 86 -8.30 14.45 13.72
N GLY A 87 -8.13 15.71 13.32
CA GLY A 87 -7.06 16.56 13.84
C GLY A 87 -5.69 15.99 13.46
N ASP A 88 -4.95 15.52 14.45
CA ASP A 88 -3.64 14.85 14.26
C ASP A 88 -3.74 13.31 14.33
N THR A 89 -4.92 12.77 14.63
CA THR A 89 -5.12 11.33 14.72
C THR A 89 -5.26 10.74 13.32
N LEU A 90 -4.27 9.95 12.87
CA LEU A 90 -4.33 9.15 11.66
C LEU A 90 -4.91 7.77 11.97
N ARG A 91 -5.77 7.28 11.08
CA ARG A 91 -6.23 5.88 11.06
C ARG A 91 -6.16 5.35 9.64
N ALA A 92 -6.00 4.02 9.53
CA ALA A 92 -6.28 3.29 8.30
C ALA A 92 -7.51 2.42 8.53
N LEU A 93 -8.44 2.46 7.57
CA LEU A 93 -9.68 1.72 7.58
C LEU A 93 -9.78 0.93 6.27
N ALA A 94 -10.46 -0.22 6.26
CA ALA A 94 -10.83 -0.86 5.01
C ALA A 94 -11.74 0.08 4.21
N ASN A 95 -11.42 0.35 2.94
CA ASN A 95 -12.18 1.24 2.06
C ASN A 95 -13.43 0.55 1.49
N THR A 96 -14.18 -0.14 2.34
CA THR A 96 -15.29 -1.02 1.95
C THR A 96 -16.44 -0.83 2.92
N CYS A 97 -17.59 -0.38 2.42
CA CYS A 97 -18.78 -0.17 3.22
C CYS A 97 -19.27 -1.50 3.83
N ARG A 98 -19.53 -1.50 5.14
CA ARG A 98 -20.03 -2.66 5.90
C ARG A 98 -21.48 -3.04 5.62
N HIS A 99 -22.19 -2.30 4.76
CA HIS A 99 -23.55 -2.64 4.31
C HIS A 99 -23.51 -3.71 3.20
N ARG A 100 -23.03 -3.33 2.01
CA ARG A 100 -23.01 -4.21 0.81
C ARG A 100 -21.68 -4.16 0.05
N GLY A 101 -20.60 -3.80 0.72
CA GLY A 101 -19.25 -3.90 0.17
C GLY A 101 -18.88 -2.84 -0.88
N HIS A 102 -19.66 -1.77 -1.02
CA HIS A 102 -19.31 -0.70 -1.96
C HIS A 102 -18.07 0.05 -1.47
N GLU A 103 -17.16 0.38 -2.38
CA GLU A 103 -16.01 1.26 -2.11
C GLU A 103 -16.47 2.64 -1.58
N LEU A 104 -15.80 3.19 -0.58
CA LEU A 104 -16.27 4.45 0.04
C LEU A 104 -15.76 5.69 -0.71
N ILE A 105 -14.50 5.66 -1.14
CA ILE A 105 -13.84 6.67 -1.97
C ILE A 105 -13.03 5.96 -3.05
N ALA A 106 -13.08 6.40 -4.29
CA ALA A 106 -12.31 5.77 -5.38
C ALA A 106 -10.80 5.82 -5.10
N ALA A 107 -10.07 4.76 -5.44
CA ALA A 107 -8.62 4.73 -5.30
C ALA A 107 -7.93 5.96 -5.92
N GLY A 108 -7.09 6.65 -5.13
CA GLY A 108 -6.42 7.90 -5.53
C GLY A 108 -7.16 9.18 -5.14
N ASP A 109 -8.47 9.11 -4.90
CA ASP A 109 -9.28 10.27 -4.51
C ASP A 109 -9.15 10.60 -3.02
N ALA A 110 -9.62 11.80 -2.68
CA ALA A 110 -9.71 12.29 -1.32
C ALA A 110 -10.97 13.09 -1.05
N SER A 111 -11.18 13.41 0.23
CA SER A 111 -12.31 14.19 0.69
C SER A 111 -11.93 15.09 1.85
N TYR A 112 -12.59 16.24 1.92
CA TYR A 112 -12.52 17.22 3.02
C TYR A 112 -13.64 17.02 4.05
N LYS A 113 -14.55 16.07 3.83
CA LYS A 113 -15.73 15.87 4.68
C LYS A 113 -15.31 15.39 6.07
N ARG A 114 -16.08 15.78 7.08
CA ARG A 114 -15.87 15.32 8.47
C ARG A 114 -16.51 13.94 8.76
N SER A 115 -17.05 13.29 7.73
CA SER A 115 -17.63 11.95 7.79
C SER A 115 -17.38 11.22 6.46
N VAL A 116 -17.31 9.91 6.54
CA VAL A 116 -17.22 9.01 5.39
C VAL A 116 -18.64 8.59 5.01
N ILE A 117 -19.09 8.91 3.81
CA ILE A 117 -20.47 8.65 3.36
C ILE A 117 -20.41 7.68 2.19
N CYS A 118 -20.94 6.47 2.40
CA CYS A 118 -21.04 5.48 1.35
C CYS A 118 -21.92 6.01 0.19
N PRO A 119 -21.42 6.03 -1.06
CA PRO A 119 -22.17 6.56 -2.19
C PRO A 119 -23.38 5.69 -2.57
N TYR A 120 -23.43 4.44 -2.10
CA TYR A 120 -24.50 3.52 -2.48
C TYR A 120 -25.82 3.80 -1.74
N HIS A 121 -25.78 3.88 -0.40
CA HIS A 121 -26.98 4.01 0.43
C HIS A 121 -26.82 5.02 1.58
N ALA A 122 -25.83 5.91 1.50
CA ALA A 122 -25.55 6.96 2.49
C ALA A 122 -25.33 6.46 3.93
N TRP A 123 -24.87 5.22 4.10
CA TRP A 123 -24.30 4.78 5.38
C TRP A 123 -23.13 5.70 5.72
N THR A 124 -23.20 6.32 6.88
CA THR A 124 -22.33 7.41 7.29
C THR A 124 -21.52 6.98 8.50
N TYR A 125 -20.20 7.03 8.35
CA TYR A 125 -19.23 6.76 9.39
C TYR A 125 -18.56 8.07 9.80
N ASP A 126 -18.12 8.18 11.05
CA ASP A 126 -17.17 9.24 11.39
C ASP A 126 -15.75 8.88 10.93
N LEU A 127 -14.78 9.76 11.20
CA LEU A 127 -13.38 9.55 10.83
C LEU A 127 -12.68 8.46 11.66
N SER A 128 -13.29 8.00 12.76
CA SER A 128 -12.84 6.80 13.49
C SER A 128 -13.35 5.50 12.88
N GLY A 129 -14.24 5.57 11.90
CA GLY A 129 -14.88 4.43 11.25
C GLY A 129 -16.15 3.95 11.96
N ALA A 130 -16.55 4.59 13.08
CA ALA A 130 -17.77 4.22 13.78
C ALA A 130 -19.01 4.57 12.95
N LEU A 131 -19.95 3.63 12.80
CA LEU A 131 -21.20 3.88 12.09
C LEU A 131 -22.07 4.87 12.88
N ARG A 132 -22.37 6.03 12.27
CA ARG A 132 -23.16 7.11 12.89
C ARG A 132 -24.58 7.20 12.36
N ALA A 133 -24.78 6.87 11.08
CA ALA A 133 -26.10 6.81 10.50
C ALA A 133 -26.21 5.71 9.45
N ALA A 134 -27.29 4.95 9.52
CA ALA A 134 -27.74 4.04 8.48
C ALA A 134 -29.22 4.41 8.20
N PRO A 135 -29.52 5.07 7.07
CA PRO A 135 -30.89 5.42 6.71
C PRO A 135 -31.82 4.21 6.81
N ASP A 136 -33.00 4.40 7.38
CA ASP A 136 -34.04 3.37 7.62
C ASP A 136 -33.71 2.24 8.62
N PHE A 137 -32.50 2.18 9.19
CA PHE A 137 -32.12 1.15 10.17
C PHE A 137 -32.40 1.51 11.64
N ARG A 138 -32.81 2.75 11.95
CA ARG A 138 -32.99 3.21 13.35
C ARG A 138 -34.02 2.41 14.15
N ASN A 139 -35.04 1.85 13.49
CA ASN A 139 -36.14 1.12 14.11
C ASN A 139 -36.14 -0.37 13.72
N VAL A 140 -35.04 -0.89 13.18
CA VAL A 140 -34.92 -2.30 12.83
C VAL A 140 -34.54 -3.07 14.10
N ASP A 141 -35.40 -4.00 14.52
CA ASP A 141 -35.14 -4.83 15.69
C ASP A 141 -33.85 -5.63 15.52
N GLY A 142 -32.98 -5.58 16.54
CA GLY A 142 -31.70 -6.29 16.55
C GLY A 142 -30.57 -5.60 15.77
N PHE A 143 -30.78 -4.43 15.19
CA PHE A 143 -29.69 -3.68 14.54
C PHE A 143 -28.80 -2.98 15.56
N ALA A 144 -27.52 -3.36 15.60
CA ALA A 144 -26.51 -2.72 16.45
C ALA A 144 -25.46 -1.98 15.59
N PRO A 145 -25.44 -0.63 15.55
CA PRO A 145 -24.48 0.12 14.73
C PRO A 145 -23.02 -0.22 15.00
N THR A 146 -22.69 -0.62 16.24
CA THR A 146 -21.35 -1.01 16.66
C THR A 146 -20.81 -2.25 15.95
N GLU A 147 -21.68 -3.15 15.48
CA GLU A 147 -21.29 -4.36 14.73
C GLU A 147 -20.92 -4.04 13.27
N HIS A 148 -21.19 -2.81 12.83
CA HIS A 148 -21.07 -2.36 11.45
C HIS A 148 -20.07 -1.21 11.26
N SER A 149 -19.23 -0.91 12.26
CA SER A 149 -18.09 0.02 12.10
C SER A 149 -17.13 -0.45 11.02
N LEU A 150 -16.46 0.47 10.34
CA LEU A 150 -15.41 0.13 9.37
C LEU A 150 -14.31 -0.71 10.06
N SER A 151 -13.75 -1.66 9.31
CA SER A 151 -12.66 -2.47 9.82
C SER A 151 -11.39 -1.63 9.91
N GLU A 152 -10.84 -1.49 11.11
CA GLU A 152 -9.57 -0.79 11.32
C GLU A 152 -8.39 -1.66 10.88
N LEU A 153 -7.40 -1.01 10.26
CA LEU A 153 -6.18 -1.61 9.75
C LEU A 153 -4.97 -0.98 10.48
N PRO A 154 -3.90 -1.74 10.76
CA PRO A 154 -2.68 -1.17 11.32
C PRO A 154 -2.10 -0.06 10.43
N VAL A 155 -1.71 1.05 11.07
CA VAL A 155 -1.07 2.20 10.43
C VAL A 155 0.00 2.74 11.36
N GLU A 156 1.12 3.19 10.79
CA GLU A 156 2.20 3.82 11.54
C GLU A 156 2.70 5.08 10.81
N ARG A 157 3.11 6.07 11.60
CA ARG A 157 3.89 7.22 11.13
C ARG A 157 5.34 6.96 11.45
N TRP A 158 6.19 7.01 10.42
CA TRP A 158 7.62 6.80 10.58
C TRP A 158 8.38 7.88 9.81
N HIS A 159 9.05 8.78 10.51
CA HIS A 159 9.84 9.89 9.92
C HIS A 159 9.14 10.66 8.79
N GLY A 160 7.83 10.91 8.93
CA GLY A 160 7.02 11.64 7.93
C GLY A 160 6.49 10.78 6.77
N TRP A 161 6.73 9.47 6.79
CA TRP A 161 6.05 8.49 5.93
C TRP A 161 4.91 7.81 6.67
N VAL A 162 3.90 7.40 5.92
CA VAL A 162 2.79 6.59 6.41
C VAL A 162 2.96 5.16 5.89
N PHE A 163 2.89 4.21 6.81
CA PHE A 163 2.89 2.78 6.51
C PHE A 163 1.56 2.17 6.92
N VAL A 164 1.07 1.21 6.12
CA VAL A 164 -0.14 0.44 6.44
C VAL A 164 0.14 -1.04 6.32
N HIS A 165 -0.53 -1.84 7.14
CA HIS A 165 -0.64 -3.27 6.95
C HIS A 165 -2.09 -3.58 6.58
N ALA A 166 -2.34 -4.05 5.36
CA ALA A 166 -3.71 -4.11 4.85
C ALA A 166 -4.46 -5.38 5.26
N LEU A 167 -3.75 -6.36 5.84
CA LEU A 167 -4.32 -7.59 6.39
C LEU A 167 -4.33 -7.62 7.91
N HIS A 168 -5.00 -8.60 8.50
CA HIS A 168 -4.96 -8.85 9.94
C HIS A 168 -3.72 -9.68 10.32
N GLY A 169 -3.22 -9.48 11.54
CA GLY A 169 -2.03 -10.18 12.06
C GLY A 169 -0.76 -9.57 11.47
N THR A 170 -0.17 -8.63 12.21
CA THR A 170 1.06 -7.96 11.79
C THR A 170 2.14 -8.14 12.85
N VAL A 171 3.38 -8.22 12.39
CA VAL A 171 4.53 -7.92 13.24
C VAL A 171 4.44 -6.45 13.68
N PRO A 172 4.79 -6.10 14.93
CA PRO A 172 4.87 -4.70 15.35
C PRO A 172 5.77 -3.88 14.40
N PHE A 173 5.39 -2.64 14.08
CA PHE A 173 6.14 -1.84 13.11
C PHE A 173 7.60 -1.66 13.49
N ALA A 174 7.89 -1.43 14.77
CA ALA A 174 9.27 -1.29 15.28
C ALA A 174 10.15 -2.52 14.98
N GLU A 175 9.57 -3.73 15.03
CA GLU A 175 10.29 -4.96 14.66
C GLU A 175 10.44 -5.07 13.14
N TYR A 176 9.46 -4.62 12.36
CA TYR A 176 9.53 -4.60 10.90
C TYR A 176 10.65 -3.69 10.37
N VAL A 177 10.77 -2.46 10.87
CA VAL A 177 11.84 -1.54 10.42
C VAL A 177 13.21 -1.93 10.98
N GLY A 178 13.24 -2.55 12.16
CA GLY A 178 14.47 -3.05 12.77
C GLY A 178 15.59 -2.01 12.80
N ALA A 179 16.78 -2.40 12.31
CA ALA A 179 17.96 -1.55 12.31
C ALA A 179 17.88 -0.34 11.35
N LEU A 180 16.85 -0.26 10.50
CA LEU A 180 16.69 0.88 9.60
C LEU A 180 16.41 2.18 10.36
N GLU A 181 15.81 2.09 11.55
CA GLU A 181 15.60 3.24 12.45
C GLU A 181 16.91 3.98 12.73
N ASP A 182 17.94 3.25 13.17
CA ASP A 182 19.24 3.84 13.53
C ASP A 182 19.96 4.46 12.32
N VAL A 183 19.66 3.97 11.11
CA VAL A 183 20.22 4.48 9.86
C VAL A 183 19.50 5.74 9.39
N VAL A 184 18.17 5.78 9.52
CA VAL A 184 17.33 6.82 8.91
C VAL A 184 17.09 8.00 9.84
N ALA A 185 16.88 7.76 11.14
CA ALA A 185 16.56 8.81 12.11
C ALA A 185 17.55 10.00 12.12
N PRO A 186 18.88 9.81 12.00
CA PRO A 186 19.84 10.93 12.00
C PRO A 186 19.64 11.95 10.88
N TYR A 187 18.97 11.58 9.79
CA TYR A 187 18.69 12.47 8.66
C TYR A 187 17.45 13.36 8.87
N ALA A 188 16.70 13.16 9.97
CA ALA A 188 15.45 13.84 10.31
C ALA A 188 14.49 13.99 9.11
N PRO A 189 14.11 12.89 8.42
CA PRO A 189 13.36 12.98 7.17
C PRO A 189 12.00 13.66 7.32
N GLU A 190 11.40 13.64 8.50
CA GLU A 190 10.17 14.36 8.81
C GLU A 190 10.28 15.88 8.63
N GLN A 191 11.50 16.44 8.62
CA GLN A 191 11.74 17.87 8.37
C GLN A 191 11.93 18.19 6.87
N LEU A 192 12.05 17.17 6.02
CA LEU A 192 12.23 17.34 4.59
C LEU A 192 10.91 17.69 3.92
N VAL A 193 10.98 18.60 2.95
CA VAL A 193 9.86 19.00 2.10
C VAL A 193 10.09 18.53 0.67
N LEU A 194 9.01 18.22 -0.05
CA LEU A 194 9.08 17.82 -1.44
C LEU A 194 9.66 18.96 -2.30
N GLY A 195 10.85 18.75 -2.85
CA GLY A 195 11.49 19.68 -3.78
C GLY A 195 11.02 19.48 -5.23
N ASP A 196 11.05 18.23 -5.69
CA ASP A 196 10.59 17.83 -7.03
C ASP A 196 10.05 16.39 -7.00
N ARG A 197 9.17 16.06 -7.94
CA ARG A 197 8.58 14.71 -8.10
C ARG A 197 8.57 14.33 -9.56
N HIS A 198 9.19 13.20 -9.87
CA HIS A 198 9.10 12.56 -11.18
C HIS A 198 8.23 11.32 -11.07
N SER A 199 7.33 11.14 -12.02
CA SER A 199 6.43 9.98 -12.09
C SER A 199 6.35 9.52 -13.53
N TYR A 200 6.65 8.24 -13.75
CA TYR A 200 6.64 7.61 -15.06
C TYR A 200 6.26 6.15 -14.92
N GLU A 201 5.65 5.62 -15.96
CA GLU A 201 5.31 4.20 -16.05
C GLU A 201 6.53 3.44 -16.55
N VAL A 202 6.90 2.38 -15.83
CA VAL A 202 7.96 1.45 -16.23
C VAL A 202 7.30 0.14 -16.63
N ALA A 203 7.43 -0.24 -17.90
CA ALA A 203 6.93 -1.51 -18.43
C ALA A 203 7.83 -2.69 -18.00
N ALA A 204 7.97 -2.92 -16.69
CA ALA A 204 8.76 -3.98 -16.10
C ALA A 204 8.12 -4.50 -14.80
N ASN A 205 8.51 -5.71 -14.39
CA ASN A 205 8.15 -6.22 -13.07
C ASN A 205 8.85 -5.40 -11.97
N TRP A 206 8.18 -5.18 -10.83
CA TRP A 206 8.74 -4.39 -9.71
C TRP A 206 10.08 -4.93 -9.21
N LYS A 207 10.28 -6.25 -9.23
CA LYS A 207 11.53 -6.89 -8.79
C LYS A 207 12.72 -6.47 -9.65
N VAL A 208 12.52 -6.25 -10.95
CA VAL A 208 13.59 -5.79 -11.85
C VAL A 208 14.10 -4.40 -11.42
N ILE A 209 13.19 -3.52 -11.00
CA ILE A 209 13.55 -2.17 -10.52
C ILE A 209 14.33 -2.28 -9.21
N SER A 210 13.86 -3.11 -8.28
CA SER A 210 14.54 -3.34 -6.99
C SER A 210 15.93 -3.98 -7.17
N GLU A 211 16.05 -4.98 -8.05
CA GLU A 211 17.31 -5.64 -8.36
C GLU A 211 18.31 -4.66 -8.98
N ASN A 212 17.87 -3.82 -9.93
CA ASN A 212 18.69 -2.76 -10.51
C ASN A 212 19.17 -1.75 -9.45
N TYR A 213 18.33 -1.41 -8.46
CA TYR A 213 18.73 -0.47 -7.39
C TYR A 213 19.76 -1.08 -6.41
N HIS A 214 19.74 -2.40 -6.21
CA HIS A 214 20.59 -3.07 -5.23
C HIS A 214 22.03 -3.36 -5.70
N GLU A 215 22.43 -2.85 -6.87
CA GLU A 215 23.79 -2.98 -7.36
C GLU A 215 24.25 -1.71 -8.10
N CYS A 216 25.56 -1.59 -8.28
CA CYS A 216 26.17 -0.51 -9.04
C CYS A 216 27.19 -1.04 -10.06
N TYR A 217 27.01 -2.30 -10.47
CA TYR A 217 27.79 -2.95 -11.52
C TYR A 217 27.51 -2.31 -12.88
N HIS A 218 26.28 -1.85 -13.13
CA HIS A 218 25.94 -1.09 -14.33
C HIS A 218 26.39 0.37 -14.30
N CYS A 219 26.62 0.96 -13.12
CA CYS A 219 26.80 2.40 -12.96
C CYS A 219 27.92 3.00 -13.84
N PRO A 220 29.14 2.42 -13.89
CA PRO A 220 30.23 3.02 -14.65
C PRO A 220 29.95 3.12 -16.16
N LEU A 221 29.01 2.32 -16.67
CA LEU A 221 28.72 2.23 -18.09
C LEU A 221 27.53 3.12 -18.49
N ILE A 222 26.45 3.12 -17.71
CA ILE A 222 25.18 3.72 -18.15
C ILE A 222 24.84 5.03 -17.44
N HIS A 223 25.57 5.40 -16.39
CA HIS A 223 25.35 6.63 -15.64
C HIS A 223 26.57 7.56 -15.74
N PRO A 224 26.78 8.23 -16.88
CA PRO A 224 27.95 9.10 -17.07
C PRO A 224 27.96 10.35 -16.18
N GLU A 225 26.82 10.68 -15.57
CA GLU A 225 26.59 11.89 -14.77
C GLU A 225 26.37 11.60 -13.27
N LEU A 226 26.26 10.32 -12.86
CA LEU A 226 26.19 9.92 -11.44
C LEU A 226 27.57 9.83 -10.79
#